data_AF-A0A6S6PLY4-F1
#
_entry.id   AF-A0A6S6PLY4-F1
#
_cell.length_a   1.000
_cell.length_b   1.000
_cell.length_c   1.000
_cell.angle_alpha   90.00
_cell.angle_beta   90.00
_cell.angle_gamma   90.00
#
_symmetry.space_group_name_H-M   'P 1'
#
loop_
_entity.id
_entity.type
_entity.pdbx_description
1 polymer ?
#
loop_
_entity_poly.entity_id
_entity_poly.type
_entity_poly.pdbx_seq_one_letter_code
_entity_poly.pdbx_strand_id
1 'polypeptide(L)'
;MDRQIIYPGSVALDTDLLNAGRSTKMGLGRLAFLLFGEVSAAQGFTVALSSTDLTATVGEGTVISTGPIDQTAIGGLGGGLAADTDTVLNQYDSWELQTVPLTAGATNTIWAVCSETDGVPAVLPFYNSENPSQTLAGSGNSGADLPTQRQARVQIVCSTTAPTIPAGGAVVALYSLTVPSNATNLSGLTPTPQMAFYPTIPDLMRGRFLGTVRVNSSQNYTPSRWAKTLRVRMWGGGGSSGGAAPQVAGAGGASCGGCGGCGGYIEFLLTVSDFSWPQTLTVGSGGIGAYGGMGSGGGDTHFGQIAIAYGGSAGSTIAAQLGQSAWGQQANGGSYEITTSTGVQLVMSFIGENGQSPFIAANFIYSNGALVPSAGVPIPLIGPSTLAGTGGGNGTNSGSGVPTAPDSIVGRGSYGAGGGGTGSTGTGGTFGQSGAPGLILIEEYS
;
A
#
# COMPACT_ATOMS: atom_id res chain seq x y z
N MET A 1 34.13 14.19 12.37
CA MET A 1 34.36 15.56 11.88
C MET A 1 35.53 16.10 12.65
N ASP A 2 36.62 16.40 11.96
CA ASP A 2 37.78 17.04 12.58
C ASP A 2 37.43 18.49 12.86
N ARG A 3 37.95 19.04 13.97
CA ARG A 3 37.68 20.41 14.40
C ARG A 3 38.98 21.07 14.80
N GLN A 4 39.15 22.31 14.36
CA GLN A 4 40.28 23.12 14.77
C GLN A 4 40.10 23.54 16.24
N ILE A 5 41.17 23.45 17.02
CA ILE A 5 41.20 23.91 18.42
C ILE A 5 41.85 25.30 18.42
N ILE A 6 41.12 26.28 18.95
CA ILE A 6 41.58 27.66 19.11
C ILE A 6 41.74 27.92 20.61
N TYR A 7 42.89 28.45 21.02
CA TYR A 7 43.22 28.67 22.43
C TYR A 7 42.86 30.08 22.89
N PRO A 8 42.53 30.29 24.17
CA PRO A 8 42.36 31.63 24.72
C PRO A 8 43.60 32.50 24.47
N GLY A 9 43.39 33.70 23.90
CA GLY A 9 44.45 34.65 23.60
C GLY A 9 45.18 34.45 22.26
N SER A 10 44.84 33.44 21.45
CA SER A 10 45.37 33.32 20.08
C SER A 10 44.72 34.33 19.14
N VAL A 11 45.50 34.89 18.21
CA VAL A 11 44.99 35.75 17.13
C VAL A 11 44.20 34.88 16.14
N ALA A 12 42.97 35.30 15.82
CA ALA A 12 42.17 34.62 14.81
C ALA A 12 42.83 34.73 13.43
N LEU A 13 42.96 33.60 12.74
CA LEU A 13 43.48 33.54 11.39
C LEU A 13 42.31 33.45 10.40
N ASP A 14 42.51 33.95 9.19
CA ASP A 14 41.59 33.77 8.07
C ASP A 14 41.34 32.28 7.76
N THR A 15 42.38 31.46 7.91
CA THR A 15 42.34 30.01 7.78
C THR A 15 41.38 29.35 8.76
N ASP A 16 41.13 29.91 9.94
CA ASP A 16 40.19 29.35 10.92
C ASP A 16 38.75 29.35 10.35
N LEU A 17 38.36 30.44 9.70
CA LEU A 17 37.05 30.57 9.06
C LEU A 17 36.95 29.72 7.79
N LEU A 18 38.00 29.73 6.97
CA LEU A 18 38.02 28.94 5.73
C LEU A 18 37.99 27.43 6.03
N ASN A 19 38.68 26.98 7.09
CA ASN A 19 38.65 25.57 7.51
C ASN A 19 37.27 25.14 7.99
N ALA A 20 36.52 26.03 8.64
CA ALA A 20 35.14 25.76 9.04
C ALA A 20 34.24 25.54 7.82
N GLY A 21 34.38 26.38 6.78
CA GLY A 21 33.69 26.21 5.49
C GLY A 21 34.04 24.88 4.82
N ARG A 22 35.33 24.58 4.68
CA ARG A 22 35.84 23.31 4.12
C ARG A 22 35.30 22.10 4.87
N SER A 23 35.41 22.09 6.20
CA SER A 23 34.93 20.99 7.05
C SER A 23 33.43 20.78 6.94
N THR A 24 32.66 21.86 6.74
CA THR A 24 31.21 21.79 6.51
C THR A 24 30.91 21.13 5.17
N LYS A 25 31.59 21.56 4.09
CA LYS A 25 31.47 20.95 2.75
C LYS A 25 31.80 19.45 2.79
N MET A 26 32.90 19.07 3.44
CA MET A 26 33.28 17.66 3.64
C MET A 26 32.23 16.87 4.43
N GLY A 27 31.71 17.44 5.52
CA GLY A 27 30.69 16.80 6.36
C GLY A 27 29.40 16.52 5.60
N LEU A 28 28.91 17.50 4.85
CA LEU A 28 27.73 17.37 4.00
C LEU A 28 27.96 16.38 2.86
N GLY A 29 29.10 16.44 2.18
CA GLY A 29 29.42 15.52 1.09
C GLY A 29 29.53 14.06 1.55
N ARG A 30 30.14 13.81 2.72
CA ARG A 30 30.18 12.45 3.30
C ARG A 30 28.82 11.97 3.78
N LEU A 31 27.96 12.85 4.27
CA LEU A 31 26.58 12.49 4.59
C LEU A 31 25.80 12.12 3.32
N ALA A 32 25.92 12.91 2.25
CA ALA A 32 25.32 12.61 0.96
C ALA A 32 25.82 11.26 0.41
N PHE A 33 27.11 10.94 0.60
CA PHE A 33 27.68 9.66 0.19
C PHE A 33 27.02 8.48 0.90
N LEU A 34 26.68 8.60 2.19
CA LEU A 34 25.96 7.55 2.91
C LEU A 34 24.52 7.35 2.41
N LEU A 35 23.90 8.40 1.87
CA LEU A 35 22.51 8.35 1.39
C LEU A 35 22.41 7.83 -0.04
N PHE A 36 23.31 8.27 -0.92
CA PHE A 36 23.22 7.98 -2.37
C PHE A 36 24.32 7.03 -2.87
N GLY A 37 25.43 6.88 -2.14
CA GLY A 37 26.64 6.22 -2.62
C GLY A 37 27.49 7.13 -3.53
N GLU A 38 28.45 6.56 -4.25
CA GLU A 38 29.33 7.29 -5.18
C GLU A 38 28.66 7.54 -6.54
N VAL A 39 27.54 8.25 -6.52
CA VAL A 39 26.70 8.53 -7.70
C VAL A 39 26.26 9.99 -7.70
N SER A 40 25.91 10.50 -8.88
CA SER A 40 25.26 11.81 -8.98
C SER A 40 23.78 11.71 -8.67
N ALA A 41 23.26 12.66 -7.88
CA ALA A 41 21.85 12.78 -7.54
C ALA A 41 21.34 14.18 -7.90
N ALA A 42 20.09 14.28 -8.35
CA ALA A 42 19.44 15.52 -8.74
C ALA A 42 18.02 15.59 -8.17
N GLN A 43 17.60 16.78 -7.78
CA GLN A 43 16.23 17.08 -7.35
C GLN A 43 15.80 18.46 -7.87
N GLY A 44 14.52 18.61 -8.20
CA GLY A 44 13.98 19.83 -8.81
C GLY A 44 14.03 19.75 -10.34
N PHE A 45 14.51 20.80 -10.99
CA PHE A 45 14.70 20.90 -12.45
C PHE A 45 13.46 20.59 -13.27
N THR A 46 12.28 21.03 -12.83
CA THR A 46 11.04 20.82 -13.58
C THR A 46 11.16 21.43 -14.98
N VAL A 47 10.87 20.63 -16.01
CA VAL A 47 10.98 21.05 -17.42
C VAL A 47 9.62 21.48 -17.94
N ALA A 48 9.53 22.74 -18.38
CA ALA A 48 8.42 23.27 -19.14
C ALA A 48 8.80 23.34 -20.63
N LEU A 49 8.06 22.63 -21.47
CA LEU A 49 8.27 22.62 -22.92
C LEU A 49 7.47 23.73 -23.59
N SER A 50 8.11 24.46 -24.51
CA SER A 50 7.45 25.53 -25.26
C SER A 50 6.46 24.99 -26.30
N SER A 51 5.31 25.64 -26.38
CA SER A 51 4.30 25.37 -27.42
C SER A 51 4.50 26.20 -28.69
N THR A 52 5.42 27.16 -28.68
CA THR A 52 5.62 28.12 -29.77
C THR A 52 6.95 27.94 -30.50
N ASP A 53 7.96 27.38 -29.84
CA ASP A 53 9.30 27.20 -30.40
C ASP A 53 9.99 25.93 -29.84
N LEU A 54 11.20 25.64 -30.34
CA LEU A 54 12.02 24.51 -29.92
C LEU A 54 12.87 24.85 -28.68
N THR A 55 12.23 25.36 -27.63
CA THR A 55 12.91 25.67 -26.36
C THR A 55 12.26 24.96 -25.18
N ALA A 56 13.09 24.59 -24.22
CA ALA A 56 12.65 24.08 -22.92
C ALA A 56 13.15 25.03 -21.82
N THR A 57 12.26 25.35 -20.88
CA THR A 57 12.61 26.11 -19.69
C THR A 57 12.74 25.14 -18.53
N VAL A 58 13.90 25.15 -17.87
CA VAL A 58 14.21 24.27 -16.74
C VAL A 58 14.18 25.11 -15.47
N GLY A 59 13.37 24.67 -14.49
CA GLY A 59 13.26 25.31 -13.20
C GLY A 59 14.49 25.14 -12.30
N GLU A 60 14.40 25.74 -11.13
CA GLU A 60 15.39 25.62 -10.06
C GLU A 60 15.59 24.17 -9.61
N GLY A 61 16.77 23.87 -9.10
CA GLY A 61 17.12 22.53 -8.65
C GLY A 61 18.52 22.43 -8.07
N THR A 62 18.80 21.27 -7.49
CA THR A 62 20.08 20.96 -6.85
C THR A 62 20.63 19.67 -7.42
N VAL A 63 21.93 19.67 -7.73
CA VAL A 63 22.70 18.48 -8.09
C VAL A 63 23.72 18.21 -7.00
N ILE A 64 23.84 16.95 -6.63
CA ILE A 64 24.94 16.43 -5.84
C ILE A 64 25.78 15.54 -6.75
N SER A 65 27.09 15.80 -6.85
CA SER A 65 27.99 15.01 -7.70
C SER A 65 29.41 15.03 -7.15
N THR A 66 30.19 14.01 -7.51
CA THR A 66 31.59 13.87 -7.06
C THR A 66 32.44 15.00 -7.62
N GLY A 67 33.19 15.66 -6.75
CA GLY A 67 34.17 16.68 -7.11
C GLY A 67 35.19 16.86 -5.99
N PRO A 68 36.29 17.59 -6.23
CA PRO A 68 37.27 17.91 -5.21
C PRO A 68 36.66 18.78 -4.09
N ILE A 69 37.20 18.68 -2.89
CA ILE A 69 36.84 19.56 -1.77
C ILE A 69 37.14 21.02 -2.13
N ASP A 70 38.31 21.30 -2.69
CA ASP A 70 38.72 22.61 -3.20
C ASP A 70 39.64 22.42 -4.41
N GLN A 71 39.12 22.59 -5.63
CA GLN A 71 39.91 22.44 -6.87
C GLN A 71 41.08 23.43 -6.94
N THR A 72 40.91 24.61 -6.37
CA THR A 72 41.91 25.69 -6.29
C THR A 72 42.00 26.19 -4.84
N ALA A 73 43.13 26.81 -4.51
CA ALA A 73 43.30 27.46 -3.20
C ALA A 73 42.17 28.47 -2.92
N ILE A 74 41.82 28.67 -1.66
CA ILE A 74 40.80 29.63 -1.20
C ILE A 74 41.42 30.58 -0.18
N GLY A 75 41.14 31.88 -0.31
CA GLY A 75 41.91 32.93 0.35
C GLY A 75 43.14 33.35 -0.47
N GLY A 76 43.75 34.50 -0.16
CA GLY A 76 44.82 35.08 -0.97
C GLY A 76 45.83 35.93 -0.21
N LEU A 77 46.87 36.36 -0.91
CA LEU A 77 47.89 37.35 -0.48
C LEU A 77 48.76 36.91 0.71
N GLY A 78 49.10 35.63 0.80
CA GLY A 78 49.99 35.09 1.84
C GLY A 78 49.26 34.46 3.03
N GLY A 79 47.93 34.54 3.07
CA GLY A 79 47.02 33.76 3.92
C GLY A 79 46.12 32.83 3.10
N GLY A 80 45.27 32.06 3.76
CA GLY A 80 44.31 31.13 3.14
C GLY A 80 44.68 29.64 3.17
N LEU A 81 43.90 28.83 2.46
CA LEU A 81 44.05 27.37 2.39
C LEU A 81 44.49 26.94 0.99
N ALA A 82 45.46 26.03 0.93
CA ALA A 82 45.85 25.37 -0.30
C ALA A 82 44.68 24.55 -0.89
N ALA A 83 44.74 24.27 -2.20
CA ALA A 83 43.80 23.37 -2.86
C ALA A 83 43.78 21.99 -2.16
N ASP A 84 42.61 21.37 -2.12
CA ASP A 84 42.40 20.02 -1.59
C ASP A 84 41.64 19.21 -2.64
N THR A 85 42.36 18.36 -3.35
CA THR A 85 41.84 17.60 -4.49
C THR A 85 41.19 16.28 -4.11
N ASP A 86 41.13 15.96 -2.81
CA ASP A 86 40.37 14.80 -2.35
C ASP A 86 38.89 14.98 -2.70
N THR A 87 38.24 13.89 -3.10
CA THR A 87 36.88 13.96 -3.63
C THR A 87 35.82 13.73 -2.56
N VAL A 88 34.75 14.51 -2.64
CA VAL A 88 33.51 14.33 -1.89
C VAL A 88 32.32 14.59 -2.82
N LEU A 89 31.12 14.26 -2.36
CA LEU A 89 29.92 14.70 -3.07
C LEU A 89 29.67 16.19 -2.80
N ASN A 90 29.85 17.01 -3.84
CA ASN A 90 29.61 18.45 -3.79
C ASN A 90 28.16 18.76 -4.14
N GLN A 91 27.58 19.74 -3.46
CA GLN A 91 26.27 20.30 -3.79
C GLN A 91 26.43 21.48 -4.74
N TYR A 92 25.66 21.49 -5.82
CA TYR A 92 25.58 22.57 -6.81
C TYR A 92 24.13 22.98 -6.99
N ASP A 93 23.86 24.28 -7.00
CA ASP A 93 22.49 24.79 -7.05
C ASP A 93 22.23 25.63 -8.32
N SER A 94 21.02 25.53 -8.87
CA SER A 94 20.43 26.46 -9.83
C SER A 94 19.29 27.20 -9.14
N TRP A 95 19.42 28.51 -8.97
CA TRP A 95 18.43 29.37 -8.32
C TRP A 95 17.56 30.18 -9.29
N GLU A 96 17.78 30.02 -10.58
CA GLU A 96 17.04 30.72 -11.61
C GLU A 96 16.56 29.75 -12.68
N LEU A 97 15.48 30.13 -13.36
CA LEU A 97 14.99 29.44 -14.55
C LEU A 97 15.99 29.62 -15.70
N GLN A 98 16.33 28.52 -16.37
CA GLN A 98 17.24 28.53 -17.51
C GLN A 98 16.53 27.98 -18.75
N THR A 99 16.57 28.73 -19.84
CA THR A 99 15.97 28.32 -21.12
C THR A 99 17.05 27.77 -22.05
N VAL A 100 16.82 26.59 -22.61
CA VAL A 100 17.74 25.93 -23.53
C VAL A 100 17.06 25.59 -24.86
N PRO A 101 17.76 25.77 -26.00
CA PRO A 101 17.27 25.37 -27.31
C PRO A 101 17.43 23.85 -27.53
N LEU A 102 16.51 23.25 -28.28
CA LEU A 102 16.54 21.84 -28.68
C LEU A 102 16.67 21.71 -30.20
N THR A 103 17.37 20.67 -30.64
CA THR A 103 17.58 20.38 -32.07
C THR A 103 16.49 19.45 -32.59
N ALA A 104 15.77 19.86 -33.64
CA ALA A 104 14.82 18.98 -34.33
C ALA A 104 15.51 17.80 -35.01
N GLY A 105 14.83 16.66 -35.07
CA GLY A 105 15.34 15.44 -35.71
C GLY A 105 16.41 14.70 -34.92
N ALA A 106 16.56 15.02 -33.63
CA ALA A 106 17.57 14.44 -32.76
C ALA A 106 17.01 14.07 -31.39
N THR A 107 17.70 13.14 -30.73
CA THR A 107 17.55 12.92 -29.29
C THR A 107 18.42 13.92 -28.56
N ASN A 108 17.77 14.88 -27.91
CA ASN A 108 18.42 15.91 -27.12
C ASN A 108 18.51 15.45 -25.67
N THR A 109 19.62 15.76 -25.01
CA THR A 109 19.78 15.56 -23.57
C THR A 109 19.98 16.92 -22.92
N ILE A 110 19.20 17.18 -21.86
CA ILE A 110 19.36 18.33 -20.98
C ILE A 110 20.33 17.92 -19.88
N TRP A 111 21.44 18.64 -19.79
CA TRP A 111 22.54 18.42 -18.86
C TRP A 111 22.61 19.53 -17.82
N ALA A 112 22.91 19.15 -16.58
CA ALA A 112 23.43 20.05 -15.57
C ALA A 112 24.95 20.05 -15.65
N VAL A 113 25.53 21.18 -16.05
CA VAL A 113 26.98 21.44 -16.02
C VAL A 113 27.28 22.13 -14.70
N CYS A 114 27.95 21.40 -13.81
CA CYS A 114 28.22 21.82 -12.44
C CYS A 114 29.64 22.35 -12.34
N SER A 115 29.82 23.53 -11.74
CA SER A 115 31.15 24.11 -11.50
C SER A 115 31.17 24.95 -10.24
N GLU A 116 32.37 25.18 -9.72
CA GLU A 116 32.63 26.20 -8.71
C GLU A 116 33.35 27.38 -9.34
N THR A 117 32.98 28.59 -8.97
CA THR A 117 33.64 29.81 -9.45
C THR A 117 33.70 30.83 -8.33
N ASP A 118 34.86 31.46 -8.18
CA ASP A 118 35.04 32.57 -7.26
C ASP A 118 34.40 33.83 -7.87
N GLY A 119 33.48 34.42 -7.12
CA GLY A 119 32.64 35.52 -7.59
C GLY A 119 32.31 36.51 -6.49
N VAL A 120 31.33 37.37 -6.79
CA VAL A 120 30.92 38.50 -5.94
C VAL A 120 32.11 39.42 -5.65
N PRO A 121 32.66 40.07 -6.69
CA PRO A 121 33.81 40.97 -6.55
C PRO A 121 33.45 42.16 -5.66
N ALA A 122 34.34 42.50 -4.73
CA ALA A 122 34.23 43.70 -3.91
C ALA A 122 35.60 44.24 -3.50
N VAL A 123 35.73 45.56 -3.38
CA VAL A 123 36.89 46.19 -2.73
C VAL A 123 36.82 45.93 -1.24
N LEU A 124 37.75 45.11 -0.73
CA LEU A 124 37.83 44.78 0.69
C LEU A 124 38.74 45.76 1.45
N PRO A 125 38.37 46.16 2.68
CA PRO A 125 39.26 46.92 3.55
C PRO A 125 40.40 46.03 4.09
N PHE A 126 41.64 46.50 4.02
CA PHE A 126 42.81 45.82 4.62
C PHE A 126 43.42 46.65 5.75
N TYR A 127 43.98 45.96 6.75
CA TYR A 127 44.72 46.58 7.84
C TYR A 127 46.03 47.19 7.33
N ASN A 128 46.30 48.44 7.70
CA ASN A 128 47.57 49.10 7.42
C ASN A 128 48.49 48.97 8.64
N SER A 129 49.53 48.13 8.54
CA SER A 129 50.51 47.95 9.61
C SER A 129 51.42 49.16 9.83
N GLU A 130 51.63 49.98 8.79
CA GLU A 130 52.46 51.20 8.87
C GLU A 130 51.68 52.37 9.48
N ASN A 131 50.36 52.42 9.29
CA ASN A 131 49.49 53.41 9.90
C ASN A 131 48.13 52.80 10.31
N PRO A 132 47.99 52.27 11.54
CA PRO A 132 46.78 51.58 12.00
C PRO A 132 45.51 52.44 12.04
N SER A 133 45.65 53.77 11.98
CA SER A 133 44.52 54.70 11.90
C SER A 133 43.90 54.81 10.50
N GLN A 134 44.54 54.21 9.49
CA GLN A 134 44.11 54.22 8.10
C GLN A 134 43.80 52.80 7.62
N THR A 135 42.69 52.64 6.91
CA THR A 135 42.34 51.40 6.22
C THR A 135 42.80 51.46 4.77
N LEU A 136 43.36 50.38 4.24
CA LEU A 136 43.71 50.28 2.83
C LEU A 136 42.50 49.81 2.02
N ALA A 137 42.28 50.37 0.84
CA ALA A 137 41.27 49.89 -0.10
C ALA A 137 41.90 48.81 -1.00
N GLY A 138 41.61 47.53 -0.76
CA GLY A 138 42.27 46.42 -1.42
C GLY A 138 43.72 46.21 -0.96
N SER A 139 44.33 45.13 -1.46
CA SER A 139 45.69 44.74 -1.08
C SER A 139 46.71 45.80 -1.47
N GLY A 140 47.50 46.29 -0.50
CA GLY A 140 48.47 47.36 -0.77
C GLY A 140 47.84 48.67 -1.24
N ASN A 141 46.56 48.92 -0.90
CA ASN A 141 45.80 50.10 -1.31
C ASN A 141 45.58 50.21 -2.84
N SER A 142 45.51 49.08 -3.53
CA SER A 142 45.38 49.03 -5.00
C SER A 142 44.01 49.49 -5.52
N GLY A 143 42.99 49.51 -4.67
CA GLY A 143 41.59 49.76 -5.07
C GLY A 143 40.97 48.64 -5.92
N ALA A 144 41.66 47.51 -6.10
CA ALA A 144 41.17 46.40 -6.90
C ALA A 144 40.16 45.53 -6.14
N ASP A 145 39.16 45.03 -6.85
CA ASP A 145 38.19 44.08 -6.32
C ASP A 145 38.83 42.70 -6.07
N LEU A 146 38.35 42.02 -5.04
CA LEU A 146 38.65 40.62 -4.76
C LEU A 146 37.35 39.81 -4.70
N PRO A 147 37.35 38.53 -5.14
CA PRO A 147 36.20 37.66 -4.98
C PRO A 147 35.95 37.41 -3.49
N THR A 148 34.67 37.44 -3.08
CA THR A 148 34.28 37.29 -1.67
C THR A 148 33.56 35.98 -1.39
N GLN A 149 33.16 35.24 -2.43
CA GLN A 149 32.45 33.97 -2.30
C GLN A 149 32.89 32.98 -3.38
N ARG A 150 33.10 31.73 -3.00
CA ARG A 150 33.15 30.59 -3.94
C ARG A 150 31.73 30.06 -4.12
N GLN A 151 31.23 30.11 -5.35
CA GLN A 151 29.86 29.73 -5.68
C GLN A 151 29.84 28.40 -6.42
N ALA A 152 29.16 27.40 -5.86
CA ALA A 152 28.82 26.17 -6.57
C ALA A 152 27.52 26.37 -7.35
N ARG A 153 27.57 26.21 -8.68
CA ARG A 153 26.47 26.54 -9.59
C ARG A 153 26.21 25.43 -10.59
N VAL A 154 24.97 25.36 -11.03
CA VAL A 154 24.53 24.55 -12.17
C VAL A 154 24.18 25.45 -13.35
N GLN A 155 24.82 25.22 -14.48
CA GLN A 155 24.41 25.75 -15.78
C GLN A 155 23.68 24.65 -16.56
N ILE A 156 22.49 24.95 -17.07
CA ILE A 156 21.71 24.03 -17.89
C ILE A 156 22.12 24.17 -19.35
N VAL A 157 22.47 23.06 -19.98
CA VAL A 157 22.86 23.00 -21.39
C VAL A 157 22.10 21.87 -22.06
N CYS A 158 21.67 22.07 -23.30
CA CYS A 158 21.06 21.03 -24.11
C CYS A 158 21.98 20.65 -25.27
N SER A 159 22.25 19.36 -25.42
CA SER A 159 23.12 18.83 -26.48
C SER A 159 22.82 17.36 -26.78
N THR A 160 23.20 16.90 -27.97
CA THR A 160 23.07 15.49 -28.39
C THR A 160 24.21 14.60 -27.87
N THR A 161 25.30 15.22 -27.41
CA THR A 161 26.46 14.57 -26.79
C THR A 161 26.75 15.21 -25.43
N ALA A 162 27.45 14.49 -24.54
CA ALA A 162 27.80 15.02 -23.22
C ALA A 162 28.71 16.27 -23.34
N PRO A 163 28.40 17.38 -22.62
CA PRO A 163 29.30 18.52 -22.52
C PRO A 163 30.64 18.17 -21.87
N THR A 164 31.65 19.00 -22.11
CA THR A 164 32.95 18.86 -21.43
C THR A 164 32.80 19.13 -19.93
N ILE A 165 33.44 18.29 -19.11
CA ILE A 165 33.43 18.43 -17.65
C ILE A 165 34.29 19.64 -17.26
N PRO A 166 33.73 20.65 -16.56
CA PRO A 166 34.53 21.75 -16.01
C PRO A 166 35.57 21.24 -15.01
N ALA A 167 36.71 21.92 -14.91
CA ALA A 167 37.74 21.57 -13.92
C ALA A 167 37.17 21.63 -12.50
N GLY A 168 37.30 20.54 -11.74
CA GLY A 168 36.72 20.43 -10.39
C GLY A 168 35.19 20.39 -10.33
N GLY A 169 34.53 20.25 -11.47
CA GLY A 169 33.08 20.18 -11.60
C GLY A 169 32.58 18.81 -12.03
N ALA A 170 31.33 18.77 -12.51
CA ALA A 170 30.68 17.55 -12.98
C ALA A 170 29.70 17.85 -14.12
N VAL A 171 29.34 16.83 -14.89
CA VAL A 171 28.21 16.89 -15.83
C VAL A 171 27.22 15.78 -15.51
N VAL A 172 25.96 16.14 -15.35
CA VAL A 172 24.90 15.21 -14.95
C VAL A 172 23.76 15.28 -15.95
N ALA A 173 23.39 14.15 -16.54
CA ALA A 173 22.23 14.07 -17.42
C ALA A 173 20.95 14.20 -16.59
N LEU A 174 20.07 15.12 -16.94
CA LEU A 174 18.79 15.33 -16.26
C LEU A 174 17.65 14.70 -17.05
N TYR A 175 17.43 15.13 -18.30
CA TYR A 175 16.32 14.65 -19.12
C TYR A 175 16.78 14.30 -20.52
N SER A 176 16.10 13.34 -21.17
CA SER A 176 16.21 13.11 -22.60
C SER A 176 14.88 13.40 -23.30
N LEU A 177 14.95 13.96 -24.51
CA LEU A 177 13.79 14.27 -25.33
C LEU A 177 14.11 14.02 -26.81
N THR A 178 13.35 13.13 -27.45
CA THR A 178 13.41 12.93 -28.90
C THR A 178 12.51 13.93 -29.60
N VAL A 179 13.10 14.85 -30.36
CA VAL A 179 12.36 15.86 -31.11
C VAL A 179 12.22 15.41 -32.56
N PRO A 180 11.00 15.28 -33.12
CA PRO A 180 10.79 14.92 -34.51
C PRO A 180 11.47 15.90 -35.48
N SER A 181 11.89 15.42 -36.66
CA SER A 181 12.62 16.24 -37.66
C SER A 181 11.83 17.42 -38.20
N ASN A 182 10.51 17.34 -38.24
CA ASN A 182 9.62 18.39 -38.74
C ASN A 182 8.98 19.24 -37.62
N ALA A 183 9.41 19.06 -36.37
CA ALA A 183 8.85 19.80 -35.24
C ALA A 183 9.27 21.28 -35.30
N THR A 184 8.30 22.18 -35.11
CA THR A 184 8.54 23.63 -34.96
C THR A 184 8.31 24.11 -33.53
N ASN A 185 7.73 23.26 -32.67
CA ASN A 185 7.56 23.45 -31.24
C ASN A 185 7.62 22.10 -30.51
N LEU A 186 7.57 22.11 -29.18
CA LEU A 186 7.69 20.92 -28.34
C LEU A 186 6.35 20.44 -27.76
N SER A 187 5.22 20.90 -28.30
CA SER A 187 3.89 20.53 -27.81
C SER A 187 3.65 19.03 -27.90
N GLY A 188 3.11 18.44 -26.84
CA GLY A 188 2.75 17.02 -26.80
C GLY A 188 3.93 16.06 -26.63
N LEU A 189 5.16 16.56 -26.50
CA LEU A 189 6.30 15.74 -26.11
C LEU A 189 6.41 15.64 -24.59
N THR A 190 7.03 14.56 -24.10
CA THR A 190 7.25 14.33 -22.66
C THR A 190 8.73 14.09 -22.39
N PRO A 191 9.42 14.93 -21.60
CA PRO A 191 10.81 14.69 -21.20
C PRO A 191 10.93 13.42 -20.36
N THR A 192 11.92 12.58 -20.66
CA THR A 192 12.19 11.36 -19.90
C THR A 192 13.29 11.62 -18.87
N PRO A 193 13.00 11.56 -17.55
CA PRO A 193 14.01 11.77 -16.51
C PRO A 193 15.10 10.70 -16.60
N GLN A 194 16.34 11.11 -16.36
CA GLN A 194 17.53 10.25 -16.36
C GLN A 194 17.84 9.75 -14.95
N MET A 195 18.86 8.89 -14.84
CA MET A 195 19.20 8.15 -13.62
C MET A 195 19.59 9.02 -12.41
N ALA A 196 19.90 10.31 -12.61
CA ALA A 196 20.26 11.18 -11.51
C ALA A 196 19.08 11.51 -10.59
N PHE A 197 17.83 11.33 -11.03
CA PHE A 197 16.66 11.61 -10.19
C PHE A 197 16.37 10.43 -9.24
N TYR A 198 16.56 10.65 -7.95
CA TYR A 198 16.24 9.67 -6.92
C TYR A 198 14.82 9.90 -6.37
N PRO A 199 14.06 8.83 -6.07
CA PRO A 199 12.81 8.95 -5.35
C PRO A 199 13.02 9.63 -4.00
N THR A 200 12.12 10.52 -3.61
CA THR A 200 12.15 11.14 -2.28
C THR A 200 11.79 10.11 -1.20
N ILE A 201 12.10 10.38 0.08
CA ILE A 201 11.72 9.50 1.19
C ILE A 201 10.21 9.14 1.15
N PRO A 202 9.28 10.08 0.87
CA PRO A 202 7.88 9.75 0.62
C PRO A 202 7.65 8.80 -0.57
N ASP A 203 8.36 8.97 -1.69
CA ASP A 203 8.21 8.10 -2.87
C ASP A 203 8.71 6.67 -2.61
N LEU A 204 9.73 6.52 -1.74
CA LEU A 204 10.24 5.23 -1.30
C LEU A 204 9.26 4.48 -0.38
N MET A 205 8.17 5.10 0.07
CA MET A 205 7.17 4.41 0.89
C MET A 205 6.26 3.47 0.08
N ARG A 206 6.33 3.45 -1.26
CA ARG A 206 5.45 2.62 -2.10
C ARG A 206 5.60 1.12 -1.78
N GLY A 207 4.47 0.44 -1.56
CA GLY A 207 4.38 -0.99 -1.29
C GLY A 207 4.63 -1.40 0.17
N ARG A 208 4.90 -0.45 1.08
CA ARG A 208 5.08 -0.75 2.50
C ARG A 208 3.73 -1.06 3.17
N PHE A 209 3.64 -2.19 3.87
CA PHE A 209 2.49 -2.53 4.70
C PHE A 209 2.35 -1.54 5.87
N LEU A 210 1.17 -0.93 6.00
CA LEU A 210 0.85 0.06 7.02
C LEU A 210 0.08 -0.56 8.20
N GLY A 211 -0.76 -1.55 7.95
CA GLY A 211 -1.52 -2.23 8.98
C GLY A 211 -2.71 -3.04 8.45
N THR A 212 -3.35 -3.77 9.36
CA THR A 212 -4.59 -4.51 9.09
C THR A 212 -5.75 -3.93 9.88
N VAL A 213 -6.85 -3.64 9.21
CA VAL A 213 -8.14 -3.29 9.81
C VAL A 213 -9.06 -4.50 9.72
N ARG A 214 -9.58 -4.91 10.88
CA ARG A 214 -10.53 -6.02 11.00
C ARG A 214 -11.93 -5.47 11.31
N VAL A 215 -12.90 -5.83 10.47
CA VAL A 215 -14.27 -5.32 10.56
C VAL A 215 -15.22 -6.49 10.81
N ASN A 216 -15.69 -6.59 12.06
CA ASN A 216 -16.63 -7.63 12.52
C ASN A 216 -18.06 -7.09 12.70
N SER A 217 -18.26 -5.79 12.49
CA SER A 217 -19.55 -5.10 12.57
C SER A 217 -19.58 -3.98 11.54
N SER A 218 -20.74 -3.76 10.92
CA SER A 218 -20.93 -2.73 9.90
C SER A 218 -20.50 -1.34 10.41
N GLN A 219 -19.73 -0.61 9.60
CA GLN A 219 -19.19 0.70 9.93
C GLN A 219 -18.76 1.46 8.66
N ASN A 220 -18.52 2.75 8.78
CA ASN A 220 -17.85 3.51 7.72
C ASN A 220 -16.33 3.32 7.84
N TYR A 221 -15.64 3.25 6.70
CA TYR A 221 -14.20 3.11 6.64
C TYR A 221 -13.57 4.18 5.75
N THR A 222 -12.49 4.77 6.26
CA THR A 222 -11.63 5.72 5.56
C THR A 222 -10.19 5.22 5.68
N PRO A 223 -9.46 5.02 4.57
CA PRO A 223 -8.07 4.60 4.59
C PRO A 223 -7.19 5.58 5.36
N SER A 224 -6.10 5.09 5.95
CA SER A 224 -5.12 5.99 6.56
C SER A 224 -4.52 6.95 5.54
N ARG A 225 -4.01 8.09 6.03
CA ARG A 225 -3.45 9.18 5.23
C ARG A 225 -2.41 8.73 4.19
N TRP A 226 -1.69 7.65 4.49
CA TRP A 226 -0.61 7.14 3.64
C TRP A 226 -1.01 5.94 2.79
N ALA A 227 -2.22 5.39 2.94
CA ALA A 227 -2.66 4.28 2.12
C ALA A 227 -2.82 4.70 0.65
N LYS A 228 -2.18 3.95 -0.25
CA LYS A 228 -2.28 4.08 -1.70
C LYS A 228 -2.93 2.84 -2.32
N THR A 229 -2.71 1.68 -1.72
CA THR A 229 -3.30 0.42 -2.14
C THR A 229 -3.94 -0.29 -0.96
N LEU A 230 -5.12 -0.87 -1.17
CA LEU A 230 -5.77 -1.74 -0.18
C LEU A 230 -5.83 -3.15 -0.73
N ARG A 231 -5.60 -4.15 0.12
CA ARG A 231 -5.98 -5.53 -0.13
C ARG A 231 -7.12 -5.90 0.79
N VAL A 232 -8.28 -6.18 0.20
CA VAL A 232 -9.51 -6.44 0.94
C VAL A 232 -9.86 -7.91 0.79
N ARG A 233 -10.15 -8.58 1.90
CA ARG A 233 -10.65 -9.96 1.98
C ARG A 233 -11.98 -9.96 2.70
N MET A 234 -12.99 -10.57 2.10
CA MET A 234 -14.37 -10.53 2.61
C MET A 234 -15.03 -11.89 2.58
N TRP A 235 -15.88 -12.14 3.57
CA TRP A 235 -16.74 -13.31 3.67
C TRP A 235 -18.19 -12.88 3.86
N GLY A 236 -19.11 -13.46 3.10
CA GLY A 236 -20.55 -13.37 3.35
C GLY A 236 -20.95 -14.13 4.63
N GLY A 237 -22.13 -13.87 5.17
CA GLY A 237 -22.67 -14.63 6.30
C GLY A 237 -23.01 -16.07 5.89
N GLY A 238 -22.75 -17.03 6.79
CA GLY A 238 -23.17 -18.42 6.58
C GLY A 238 -24.67 -18.60 6.83
N GLY A 239 -25.31 -19.47 6.05
CA GLY A 239 -26.69 -19.88 6.28
C GLY A 239 -26.83 -20.75 7.53
N SER A 240 -28.00 -20.72 8.15
CA SER A 240 -28.34 -21.65 9.24
C SER A 240 -28.75 -23.02 8.71
N SER A 241 -28.74 -24.04 9.57
CA SER A 241 -29.34 -25.33 9.24
C SER A 241 -30.86 -25.32 9.43
N GLY A 242 -31.52 -26.32 8.86
CA GLY A 242 -32.90 -26.64 9.19
C GLY A 242 -33.02 -27.21 10.60
N GLY A 243 -34.10 -26.90 11.31
CA GLY A 243 -34.50 -27.57 12.54
C GLY A 243 -35.31 -28.82 12.25
N ALA A 244 -35.09 -29.90 12.99
CA ALA A 244 -35.83 -31.15 12.83
C ALA A 244 -37.18 -31.07 13.56
N ALA A 245 -38.28 -31.35 12.86
CA ALA A 245 -39.64 -31.26 13.41
C ALA A 245 -39.93 -32.35 14.46
N PRO A 246 -40.72 -32.06 15.51
CA PRO A 246 -41.15 -33.09 16.46
C PRO A 246 -41.93 -34.20 15.77
N GLN A 247 -41.75 -35.44 16.23
CA GLN A 247 -42.43 -36.63 15.71
C GLN A 247 -43.56 -37.07 16.64
N VAL A 248 -44.62 -37.66 16.08
CA VAL A 248 -45.74 -38.18 16.90
C VAL A 248 -45.26 -39.38 17.71
N ALA A 249 -45.50 -39.37 19.03
CA ALA A 249 -45.10 -40.44 19.92
C ALA A 249 -45.69 -41.79 19.45
N GLY A 250 -44.84 -42.81 19.30
CA GLY A 250 -45.26 -44.13 18.85
C GLY A 250 -45.54 -44.27 17.35
N ALA A 251 -45.48 -43.19 16.56
CA ALA A 251 -45.62 -43.26 15.10
C ALA A 251 -44.32 -43.71 14.38
N GLY A 252 -43.18 -43.68 15.09
CA GLY A 252 -41.87 -44.06 14.56
C GLY A 252 -41.45 -43.29 13.31
N GLY A 253 -41.81 -42.01 13.24
CA GLY A 253 -41.27 -41.08 12.24
C GLY A 253 -39.89 -40.57 12.65
N ALA A 254 -39.19 -39.98 11.70
CA ALA A 254 -37.95 -39.23 11.95
C ALA A 254 -37.96 -37.93 11.15
N SER A 255 -37.27 -36.92 11.63
CA SER A 255 -37.02 -35.68 10.90
C SER A 255 -35.54 -35.32 10.93
N CYS A 256 -35.10 -34.64 9.87
CA CYS A 256 -33.71 -34.22 9.70
C CYS A 256 -33.68 -32.83 9.06
N GLY A 257 -32.88 -31.95 9.64
CA GLY A 257 -32.54 -30.63 9.13
C GLY A 257 -31.15 -30.65 8.50
N GLY A 258 -31.05 -30.13 7.28
CA GLY A 258 -29.83 -30.08 6.49
C GLY A 258 -28.95 -28.92 6.91
N CYS A 259 -27.68 -28.97 6.52
CA CYS A 259 -26.73 -27.91 6.85
C CYS A 259 -27.03 -26.63 6.06
N GLY A 260 -26.66 -25.47 6.62
CA GLY A 260 -26.66 -24.21 5.88
C GLY A 260 -25.45 -24.10 4.96
N GLY A 261 -25.55 -23.31 3.89
CA GLY A 261 -24.42 -23.03 3.00
C GLY A 261 -23.44 -22.02 3.60
N CYS A 262 -22.17 -22.09 3.21
CA CYS A 262 -21.19 -21.06 3.57
C CYS A 262 -21.43 -19.75 2.78
N GLY A 263 -21.05 -18.61 3.33
CA GLY A 263 -20.96 -17.35 2.58
C GLY A 263 -19.84 -17.40 1.54
N GLY A 264 -19.96 -16.57 0.50
CA GLY A 264 -18.93 -16.42 -0.52
C GLY A 264 -17.67 -15.74 0.01
N TYR A 265 -16.54 -15.96 -0.67
CA TYR A 265 -15.27 -15.31 -0.40
C TYR A 265 -14.82 -14.47 -1.59
N ILE A 266 -14.34 -13.27 -1.32
CA ILE A 266 -13.67 -12.45 -2.33
C ILE A 266 -12.45 -11.74 -1.74
N GLU A 267 -11.41 -11.66 -2.57
CA GLU A 267 -10.18 -10.94 -2.32
C GLU A 267 -9.81 -10.08 -3.52
N PHE A 268 -9.54 -8.81 -3.28
CA PHE A 268 -9.22 -7.86 -4.35
C PHE A 268 -8.29 -6.75 -3.86
N LEU A 269 -7.57 -6.16 -4.81
CA LEU A 269 -6.76 -4.96 -4.63
C LEU A 269 -7.52 -3.73 -5.11
N LEU A 270 -7.34 -2.62 -4.40
CA LEU A 270 -7.91 -1.31 -4.71
C LEU A 270 -6.82 -0.26 -4.76
N THR A 271 -6.88 0.64 -5.76
CA THR A 271 -6.11 1.88 -5.74
C THR A 271 -6.93 2.97 -5.04
N VAL A 272 -6.42 3.50 -3.92
CA VAL A 272 -7.17 4.42 -3.03
C VAL A 272 -7.63 5.71 -3.75
N SER A 273 -6.83 6.21 -4.70
CA SER A 273 -7.13 7.44 -5.46
C SER A 273 -8.31 7.31 -6.41
N ASP A 274 -8.72 6.10 -6.76
CA ASP A 274 -9.76 5.85 -7.77
C ASP A 274 -11.16 5.87 -7.14
N PHE A 275 -11.26 6.01 -5.82
CA PHE A 275 -12.51 5.97 -5.06
C PHE A 275 -12.69 7.20 -4.16
N SER A 276 -13.96 7.53 -3.91
CA SER A 276 -14.35 8.53 -2.91
C SER A 276 -14.47 7.88 -1.53
N TRP A 277 -14.12 8.59 -0.46
CA TRP A 277 -14.13 8.08 0.91
C TRP A 277 -14.96 9.01 1.82
N PRO A 278 -15.63 8.50 2.87
CA PRO A 278 -15.62 7.12 3.39
C PRO A 278 -16.45 6.12 2.55
N GLN A 279 -16.13 4.84 2.65
CA GLN A 279 -16.95 3.74 2.14
C GLN A 279 -17.78 3.13 3.29
N THR A 280 -19.06 2.85 3.05
CA THR A 280 -19.91 2.14 4.01
C THR A 280 -19.67 0.64 3.90
N LEU A 281 -19.18 0.03 4.97
CA LEU A 281 -18.94 -1.40 5.06
C LEU A 281 -20.11 -2.08 5.77
N THR A 282 -20.69 -3.09 5.14
CA THR A 282 -21.75 -3.91 5.73
C THR A 282 -21.22 -5.30 5.98
N VAL A 283 -21.35 -5.80 7.22
CA VAL A 283 -21.01 -7.18 7.56
C VAL A 283 -22.29 -8.01 7.58
N GLY A 284 -22.33 -9.06 6.76
CA GLY A 284 -23.46 -9.98 6.68
C GLY A 284 -23.71 -10.72 7.99
N SER A 285 -24.95 -10.75 8.45
CA SER A 285 -25.32 -11.55 9.63
C SER A 285 -25.26 -13.05 9.33
N GLY A 286 -24.96 -13.87 10.33
CA GLY A 286 -25.19 -15.31 10.22
C GLY A 286 -26.68 -15.61 10.14
N GLY A 287 -27.05 -16.67 9.42
CA GLY A 287 -28.43 -17.15 9.39
C GLY A 287 -28.88 -17.65 10.76
N ILE A 288 -30.15 -17.50 11.08
CA ILE A 288 -30.76 -17.92 12.34
C ILE A 288 -31.52 -19.23 12.12
N GLY A 289 -31.17 -20.26 12.89
CA GLY A 289 -31.86 -21.55 12.81
C GLY A 289 -33.29 -21.49 13.37
N ALA A 290 -34.20 -22.23 12.74
CA ALA A 290 -35.60 -22.32 13.17
C ALA A 290 -35.88 -23.61 13.94
N TYR A 291 -36.92 -23.61 14.77
CA TYR A 291 -37.40 -24.84 15.44
C TYR A 291 -38.28 -25.65 14.49
N GLY A 292 -37.87 -26.89 14.19
CA GLY A 292 -38.68 -27.82 13.40
C GLY A 292 -39.00 -27.38 11.97
N GLY A 293 -38.26 -26.42 11.43
CA GLY A 293 -38.48 -25.87 10.09
C GLY A 293 -37.20 -25.32 9.48
N MET A 294 -37.32 -24.78 8.26
CA MET A 294 -36.19 -24.17 7.55
C MET A 294 -35.68 -22.94 8.31
N GLY A 295 -34.35 -22.83 8.45
CA GLY A 295 -33.72 -21.65 9.01
C GLY A 295 -33.67 -20.48 8.01
N SER A 296 -32.94 -19.41 8.36
CA SER A 296 -32.66 -18.30 7.44
C SER A 296 -31.31 -18.43 6.74
N GLY A 297 -31.20 -17.81 5.56
CA GLY A 297 -29.91 -17.60 4.89
C GLY A 297 -29.04 -16.62 5.67
N GLY A 298 -27.75 -16.60 5.33
CA GLY A 298 -26.81 -15.59 5.78
C GLY A 298 -27.00 -14.27 5.02
N GLY A 299 -26.61 -13.16 5.65
CA GLY A 299 -26.60 -11.84 5.04
C GLY A 299 -25.36 -11.60 4.18
N ASP A 300 -25.47 -10.65 3.26
CA ASP A 300 -24.39 -10.26 2.36
C ASP A 300 -23.40 -9.31 3.06
N THR A 301 -22.12 -9.44 2.72
CA THR A 301 -21.06 -8.55 3.18
C THR A 301 -20.66 -7.62 2.04
N HIS A 302 -20.73 -6.30 2.27
CA HIS A 302 -20.47 -5.27 1.25
C HIS A 302 -19.26 -4.40 1.61
N PHE A 303 -18.44 -4.11 0.62
CA PHE A 303 -17.43 -3.05 0.69
C PHE A 303 -17.92 -1.87 -0.15
N GLY A 304 -18.75 -1.03 0.46
CA GLY A 304 -19.46 0.03 -0.25
C GLY A 304 -20.22 -0.49 -1.46
N GLN A 305 -20.09 0.20 -2.58
CA GLN A 305 -20.64 -0.21 -3.89
C GLN A 305 -19.60 -0.94 -4.75
N ILE A 306 -18.47 -1.36 -4.18
CA ILE A 306 -17.32 -1.87 -4.94
C ILE A 306 -17.42 -3.38 -5.12
N ALA A 307 -17.69 -4.11 -4.03
CA ALA A 307 -17.72 -5.56 -4.04
C ALA A 307 -18.71 -6.12 -3.01
N ILE A 308 -19.22 -7.31 -3.33
CA ILE A 308 -20.20 -8.05 -2.52
C ILE A 308 -19.71 -9.49 -2.35
N ALA A 309 -19.74 -9.98 -1.12
CA ALA A 309 -19.64 -11.39 -0.79
C ALA A 309 -21.01 -11.86 -0.29
N TYR A 310 -21.71 -12.65 -1.10
CA TYR A 310 -23.09 -13.04 -0.82
C TYR A 310 -23.17 -14.07 0.31
N GLY A 311 -24.25 -14.03 1.08
CA GLY A 311 -24.54 -15.00 2.14
C GLY A 311 -24.92 -16.38 1.61
N GLY A 312 -24.72 -17.40 2.44
CA GLY A 312 -25.13 -18.78 2.13
C GLY A 312 -26.62 -19.03 2.37
N SER A 313 -27.24 -19.93 1.60
CA SER A 313 -28.65 -20.30 1.76
C SER A 313 -28.92 -21.12 3.02
N ALA A 314 -30.18 -21.11 3.48
CA ALA A 314 -30.62 -21.92 4.62
C ALA A 314 -30.67 -23.42 4.29
N GLY A 315 -30.43 -24.24 5.31
CA GLY A 315 -30.67 -25.67 5.27
C GLY A 315 -32.16 -26.01 5.20
N SER A 316 -32.49 -27.09 4.47
CA SER A 316 -33.86 -27.59 4.36
C SER A 316 -34.22 -28.53 5.52
N THR A 317 -35.51 -28.79 5.73
CA THR A 317 -36.00 -29.77 6.71
C THR A 317 -36.83 -30.83 6.00
N ILE A 318 -36.65 -32.10 6.39
CA ILE A 318 -37.44 -33.23 5.92
C ILE A 318 -37.97 -34.07 7.08
N ALA A 319 -39.04 -34.82 6.82
CA ALA A 319 -39.56 -35.85 7.70
C ALA A 319 -39.88 -37.11 6.90
N ALA A 320 -39.66 -38.27 7.51
CA ALA A 320 -39.96 -39.59 6.94
C ALA A 320 -40.89 -40.37 7.86
N GLN A 321 -41.79 -41.14 7.24
CA GLN A 321 -42.65 -42.11 7.93
C GLN A 321 -41.87 -43.38 8.27
N LEU A 322 -42.45 -44.25 9.10
CA LEU A 322 -41.87 -45.52 9.53
C LEU A 322 -41.36 -46.36 8.34
N GLY A 323 -40.10 -46.78 8.38
CA GLY A 323 -39.49 -47.62 7.34
C GLY A 323 -39.20 -46.92 6.00
N GLN A 324 -39.34 -45.60 5.92
CA GLN A 324 -39.06 -44.83 4.70
C GLN A 324 -37.72 -44.09 4.81
N SER A 325 -37.07 -43.90 3.66
CA SER A 325 -35.92 -42.99 3.51
C SER A 325 -36.38 -41.68 2.91
N ALA A 326 -35.73 -40.57 3.28
CA ALA A 326 -36.03 -39.25 2.72
C ALA A 326 -34.76 -38.43 2.51
N TRP A 327 -34.78 -37.61 1.46
CA TRP A 327 -33.70 -36.71 1.06
C TRP A 327 -34.26 -35.30 0.87
N GLY A 328 -33.58 -34.31 1.45
CA GLY A 328 -33.95 -32.91 1.28
C GLY A 328 -33.10 -32.19 0.25
N GLN A 329 -33.43 -30.91 0.08
CA GLN A 329 -32.70 -30.01 -0.80
C GLN A 329 -31.37 -29.58 -0.17
N GLN A 330 -30.35 -29.44 -1.01
CA GLN A 330 -29.05 -28.92 -0.62
C GLN A 330 -29.12 -27.40 -0.42
N ALA A 331 -28.39 -26.87 0.56
CA ALA A 331 -28.23 -25.43 0.70
C ALA A 331 -27.07 -24.96 -0.17
N ASN A 332 -27.29 -23.94 -1.01
CA ASN A 332 -26.23 -23.37 -1.83
C ASN A 332 -25.32 -22.45 -1.02
N GLY A 333 -24.02 -22.48 -1.30
CA GLY A 333 -23.11 -21.47 -0.80
C GLY A 333 -23.27 -20.12 -1.52
N GLY A 334 -22.86 -19.05 -0.86
CA GLY A 334 -22.92 -17.69 -1.38
C GLY A 334 -21.91 -17.44 -2.50
N SER A 335 -22.28 -16.64 -3.48
CA SER A 335 -21.41 -16.19 -4.57
C SER A 335 -20.64 -14.91 -4.21
N TYR A 336 -20.04 -14.26 -5.20
CA TYR A 336 -19.35 -12.98 -5.06
C TYR A 336 -19.62 -12.09 -6.28
N GLU A 337 -19.37 -10.79 -6.13
CA GLU A 337 -19.49 -9.81 -7.21
C GLU A 337 -18.50 -8.66 -7.03
N ILE A 338 -17.89 -8.20 -8.14
CA ILE A 338 -17.23 -6.89 -8.22
C ILE A 338 -18.11 -6.00 -9.09
N THR A 339 -18.65 -4.95 -8.50
CA THR A 339 -19.62 -4.06 -9.15
C THR A 339 -18.93 -2.90 -9.89
N THR A 340 -17.71 -2.52 -9.49
CA THR A 340 -16.89 -1.51 -10.19
C THR A 340 -15.56 -2.10 -10.63
N SER A 341 -15.24 -2.07 -11.93
CA SER A 341 -13.97 -2.63 -12.45
C SER A 341 -12.81 -1.64 -12.51
N THR A 342 -13.07 -0.33 -12.54
CA THR A 342 -12.02 0.70 -12.53
C THR A 342 -11.34 0.75 -11.17
N GLY A 343 -10.01 0.66 -11.14
CA GLY A 343 -9.24 0.72 -9.90
C GLY A 343 -9.32 -0.53 -9.02
N VAL A 344 -9.95 -1.61 -9.49
CA VAL A 344 -10.09 -2.88 -8.78
C VAL A 344 -9.40 -4.01 -9.54
N GLN A 345 -8.58 -4.78 -8.85
CA GLN A 345 -8.01 -6.02 -9.38
C GLN A 345 -8.45 -7.20 -8.51
N LEU A 346 -9.23 -8.13 -9.09
CA LEU A 346 -9.57 -9.38 -8.42
C LEU A 346 -8.30 -10.21 -8.23
N VAL A 347 -8.07 -10.67 -7.00
CA VAL A 347 -6.95 -11.56 -6.67
C VAL A 347 -7.44 -13.00 -6.58
N MET A 348 -8.53 -13.22 -5.84
CA MET A 348 -9.07 -14.54 -5.57
C MET A 348 -10.55 -14.46 -5.21
N SER A 349 -11.29 -15.51 -5.52
CA SER A 349 -12.71 -15.60 -5.18
C SER A 349 -13.16 -17.05 -5.10
N PHE A 350 -14.03 -17.36 -4.13
CA PHE A 350 -14.66 -18.67 -4.01
C PHE A 350 -16.17 -18.51 -3.82
N ILE A 351 -16.93 -19.38 -4.47
CA ILE A 351 -18.29 -19.64 -4.04
C ILE A 351 -18.21 -20.42 -2.73
N GLY A 352 -19.05 -20.09 -1.76
CA GLY A 352 -19.13 -20.83 -0.51
C GLY A 352 -19.43 -22.31 -0.75
N GLU A 353 -18.95 -23.17 0.14
CA GLU A 353 -19.30 -24.58 0.08
C GLU A 353 -20.80 -24.78 0.37
N ASN A 354 -21.43 -25.68 -0.39
CA ASN A 354 -22.82 -26.03 -0.21
C ASN A 354 -23.04 -26.78 1.12
N GLY A 355 -24.12 -26.45 1.82
CA GLY A 355 -24.56 -27.20 2.98
C GLY A 355 -25.15 -28.55 2.56
N GLN A 356 -24.70 -29.63 3.19
CA GLN A 356 -25.15 -30.98 2.85
C GLN A 356 -26.66 -31.17 3.07
N SER A 357 -27.30 -31.88 2.14
CA SER A 357 -28.73 -32.21 2.22
C SER A 357 -29.06 -33.01 3.48
N PRO A 358 -30.23 -32.80 4.10
CA PRO A 358 -30.65 -33.69 5.16
C PRO A 358 -30.98 -35.06 4.58
N PHE A 359 -30.60 -36.11 5.32
CA PHE A 359 -30.86 -37.48 4.96
C PHE A 359 -31.43 -38.25 6.16
N ILE A 360 -32.46 -39.06 5.88
CA ILE A 360 -33.02 -40.03 6.82
C ILE A 360 -32.89 -41.40 6.18
N ALA A 361 -32.21 -42.32 6.87
CA ALA A 361 -32.13 -43.71 6.45
C ALA A 361 -33.31 -44.50 7.04
N ALA A 362 -33.98 -45.28 6.19
CA ALA A 362 -34.94 -46.29 6.64
C ALA A 362 -34.26 -47.27 7.61
N ASN A 363 -35.00 -47.68 8.64
CA ASN A 363 -34.52 -48.61 9.64
C ASN A 363 -35.53 -49.75 9.84
N PHE A 364 -35.04 -50.98 9.88
CA PHE A 364 -35.85 -52.18 10.09
C PHE A 364 -35.26 -52.98 11.26
N ILE A 365 -36.13 -53.42 12.17
CA ILE A 365 -35.74 -54.25 13.30
C ILE A 365 -36.32 -55.65 13.07
N TYR A 366 -35.55 -56.69 13.38
CA TYR A 366 -36.05 -58.06 13.35
C TYR A 366 -36.78 -58.36 14.67
N SER A 367 -38.10 -58.58 14.60
CA SER A 367 -38.92 -58.90 15.78
C SER A 367 -40.00 -59.92 15.43
N ASN A 368 -40.29 -60.87 16.32
CA ASN A 368 -41.26 -61.94 16.12
C ASN A 368 -41.13 -62.68 14.77
N GLY A 369 -39.90 -62.94 14.32
CA GLY A 369 -39.63 -63.69 13.09
C GLY A 369 -39.84 -62.92 11.78
N ALA A 370 -40.03 -61.59 11.85
CA ALA A 370 -40.19 -60.74 10.67
C ALA A 370 -39.39 -59.43 10.79
N LEU A 371 -39.04 -58.85 9.63
CA LEU A 371 -38.56 -57.47 9.57
C LEU A 371 -39.75 -56.55 9.77
N VAL A 372 -39.74 -55.76 10.84
CA VAL A 372 -40.71 -54.70 11.08
C VAL A 372 -40.05 -53.34 10.87
N PRO A 373 -40.73 -52.40 10.21
CA PRO A 373 -40.21 -51.06 10.07
C PRO A 373 -40.13 -50.38 11.43
N SER A 374 -39.09 -49.59 11.64
CA SER A 374 -38.81 -48.87 12.88
C SER A 374 -38.55 -47.39 12.59
N ALA A 375 -38.33 -46.60 13.65
CA ALA A 375 -38.01 -45.19 13.48
C ALA A 375 -36.78 -45.01 12.60
N GLY A 376 -36.93 -44.18 11.55
CA GLY A 376 -35.83 -43.83 10.67
C GLY A 376 -34.67 -43.22 11.47
N VAL A 377 -33.46 -43.35 10.93
CA VAL A 377 -32.26 -42.77 11.55
C VAL A 377 -31.97 -41.45 10.85
N PRO A 378 -32.21 -40.29 11.49
CA PRO A 378 -31.77 -39.02 10.94
C PRO A 378 -30.24 -38.96 10.99
N ILE A 379 -29.62 -38.54 9.90
CA ILE A 379 -28.18 -38.39 9.77
C ILE A 379 -27.89 -36.89 9.65
N PRO A 380 -27.84 -36.15 10.78
CA PRO A 380 -27.45 -34.76 10.76
C PRO A 380 -25.95 -34.66 10.47
N LEU A 381 -25.56 -33.72 9.62
CA LEU A 381 -24.19 -33.58 9.16
C LEU A 381 -23.56 -32.30 9.71
N ILE A 382 -22.23 -32.21 9.67
CA ILE A 382 -21.50 -31.03 10.13
C ILE A 382 -21.66 -29.91 9.09
N GLY A 383 -21.73 -28.67 9.55
CA GLY A 383 -21.79 -27.51 8.67
C GLY A 383 -20.53 -27.39 7.82
N PRO A 384 -20.63 -26.87 6.59
CA PRO A 384 -19.44 -26.62 5.77
C PRO A 384 -18.54 -25.55 6.42
N SER A 385 -17.24 -25.62 6.15
CA SER A 385 -16.23 -24.72 6.71
C SER A 385 -15.80 -23.66 5.69
N THR A 386 -15.14 -22.61 6.15
CA THR A 386 -14.53 -21.59 5.29
C THR A 386 -13.04 -21.42 5.62
N LEU A 387 -12.33 -20.60 4.84
CA LEU A 387 -10.97 -20.17 5.17
C LEU A 387 -10.87 -19.42 6.51
N ALA A 388 -11.99 -18.93 7.05
CA ALA A 388 -12.05 -18.10 8.25
C ALA A 388 -12.84 -18.77 9.40
N GLY A 389 -13.17 -20.06 9.31
CA GLY A 389 -13.91 -20.73 10.38
C GLY A 389 -14.34 -22.15 10.09
N THR A 390 -14.66 -22.88 11.16
CA THR A 390 -15.20 -24.24 11.09
C THR A 390 -16.73 -24.18 11.10
N GLY A 391 -17.37 -25.08 10.34
CA GLY A 391 -18.82 -25.20 10.34
C GLY A 391 -19.42 -25.68 11.67
N GLY A 392 -20.73 -25.49 11.80
CA GLY A 392 -21.49 -25.87 13.00
C GLY A 392 -21.46 -27.37 13.27
N GLY A 393 -21.59 -27.76 14.53
CA GLY A 393 -21.68 -29.17 14.91
C GLY A 393 -22.98 -29.82 14.43
N ASN A 394 -23.20 -31.10 14.72
CA ASN A 394 -24.47 -31.78 14.44
C ASN A 394 -25.10 -32.30 15.74
N GLY A 395 -26.40 -32.60 15.73
CA GLY A 395 -27.06 -33.16 16.90
C GLY A 395 -28.42 -33.78 16.63
N THR A 396 -28.76 -34.82 17.39
CA THR A 396 -30.04 -35.52 17.32
C THR A 396 -30.73 -35.50 18.67
N ASN A 397 -32.04 -35.19 18.71
CA ASN A 397 -32.87 -35.31 19.92
C ASN A 397 -33.76 -36.56 19.83
N SER A 398 -33.68 -37.41 20.86
CA SER A 398 -34.47 -38.65 20.97
C SER A 398 -35.48 -38.61 22.12
N GLY A 399 -35.59 -37.48 22.85
CA GLY A 399 -36.44 -37.34 24.04
C GLY A 399 -37.60 -36.36 23.89
N SER A 400 -38.43 -36.25 24.93
CA SER A 400 -39.55 -35.29 25.02
C SER A 400 -39.15 -33.89 25.50
N GLY A 401 -37.87 -33.68 25.80
CA GLY A 401 -37.35 -32.41 26.31
C GLY A 401 -37.32 -31.30 25.25
N VAL A 402 -37.56 -30.08 25.70
CA VAL A 402 -37.37 -28.86 24.89
C VAL A 402 -35.87 -28.72 24.59
N PRO A 403 -35.44 -28.57 23.32
CA PRO A 403 -34.04 -28.38 23.00
C PRO A 403 -33.52 -27.07 23.58
N THR A 404 -32.23 -27.06 23.92
CA THR A 404 -31.49 -25.82 24.16
C THR A 404 -31.55 -24.93 22.91
N ALA A 405 -31.56 -23.62 23.11
CA ALA A 405 -31.55 -22.59 22.06
C ALA A 405 -30.49 -22.88 20.98
N PRO A 406 -30.64 -22.38 19.74
CA PRO A 406 -29.66 -22.56 18.67
C PRO A 406 -28.24 -22.27 19.18
N ASP A 407 -27.32 -23.24 19.04
CA ASP A 407 -25.90 -23.03 19.36
C ASP A 407 -25.38 -21.89 18.47
N SER A 408 -24.88 -20.83 19.09
CA SER A 408 -24.38 -19.66 18.37
C SER A 408 -22.97 -19.97 17.86
N ILE A 409 -22.81 -20.18 16.56
CA ILE A 409 -21.48 -20.34 15.92
C ILE A 409 -20.59 -19.11 16.16
N VAL A 410 -21.18 -17.94 16.43
CA VAL A 410 -20.49 -16.68 16.76
C VAL A 410 -19.49 -16.85 17.93
N GLY A 411 -19.76 -17.75 18.89
CA GLY A 411 -18.87 -18.01 20.02
C GLY A 411 -17.59 -18.79 19.68
N ARG A 412 -17.49 -19.35 18.47
CA ARG A 412 -16.37 -20.20 18.02
C ARG A 412 -15.34 -19.46 17.15
N GLY A 413 -15.45 -18.13 17.02
CA GLY A 413 -14.52 -17.32 16.25
C GLY A 413 -14.48 -17.62 14.73
N SER A 414 -15.56 -18.23 14.22
CA SER A 414 -15.70 -18.61 12.82
C SER A 414 -16.43 -17.53 12.01
N TYR A 415 -16.10 -17.38 10.72
CA TYR A 415 -16.75 -16.42 9.82
C TYR A 415 -17.21 -17.07 8.51
N GLY A 416 -18.41 -16.72 8.07
CA GLY A 416 -19.05 -17.24 6.86
C GLY A 416 -19.36 -18.74 6.83
N ALA A 417 -19.07 -19.48 7.90
CA ALA A 417 -19.32 -20.92 7.97
C ALA A 417 -20.81 -21.26 8.16
N GLY A 418 -21.25 -22.36 7.56
CA GLY A 418 -22.64 -22.81 7.60
C GLY A 418 -23.03 -23.48 8.92
N GLY A 419 -24.31 -23.37 9.29
CA GLY A 419 -24.91 -24.09 10.41
C GLY A 419 -24.93 -25.61 10.17
N GLY A 420 -24.63 -26.41 11.19
CA GLY A 420 -24.65 -27.87 11.07
C GLY A 420 -26.03 -28.47 11.33
N GLY A 421 -26.28 -29.62 10.70
CA GLY A 421 -27.59 -30.26 10.63
C GLY A 421 -28.13 -30.75 11.97
N THR A 422 -29.43 -31.07 11.98
CA THR A 422 -30.14 -31.50 13.18
C THR A 422 -31.04 -32.71 12.92
N GLY A 423 -31.31 -33.52 13.93
CA GLY A 423 -32.19 -34.69 13.82
C GLY A 423 -33.18 -34.81 14.96
N SER A 424 -34.33 -35.42 14.71
CA SER A 424 -35.27 -35.85 15.75
C SER A 424 -35.92 -37.18 15.42
N THR A 425 -36.05 -38.04 16.43
CA THR A 425 -36.78 -39.32 16.37
C THR A 425 -37.90 -39.39 17.43
N GLY A 426 -38.11 -38.32 18.19
CA GLY A 426 -39.01 -38.27 19.34
C GLY A 426 -40.00 -37.11 19.29
N THR A 427 -40.77 -36.93 20.37
CA THR A 427 -41.80 -35.87 20.47
C THR A 427 -41.23 -34.46 20.59
N GLY A 428 -39.93 -34.31 20.89
CA GLY A 428 -39.23 -33.03 20.85
C GLY A 428 -38.61 -32.76 19.47
N GLY A 429 -38.82 -31.55 18.92
CA GLY A 429 -38.09 -31.10 17.73
C GLY A 429 -36.67 -30.66 18.08
N THR A 430 -35.96 -30.03 17.15
CA THR A 430 -34.67 -29.35 17.36
C THR A 430 -34.66 -27.99 16.67
N PHE A 431 -33.95 -27.03 17.27
CA PHE A 431 -33.58 -25.80 16.57
C PHE A 431 -32.43 -26.08 15.63
N GLY A 432 -32.52 -25.58 14.39
CA GLY A 432 -31.36 -25.46 13.52
C GLY A 432 -30.25 -24.65 14.19
N GLN A 433 -29.00 -24.92 13.83
CA GLN A 433 -27.86 -24.15 14.26
C GLN A 433 -27.70 -22.90 13.41
N SER A 434 -27.34 -21.80 14.06
CA SER A 434 -27.13 -20.51 13.38
C SER A 434 -25.85 -20.55 12.56
N GLY A 435 -25.82 -19.89 11.40
CA GLY A 435 -24.59 -19.71 10.63
C GLY A 435 -23.66 -18.67 11.26
N ALA A 436 -22.41 -18.63 10.81
CA ALA A 436 -21.44 -17.64 11.26
C ALA A 436 -21.63 -16.28 10.55
N PRO A 437 -21.33 -15.14 11.20
CA PRO A 437 -21.36 -13.83 10.54
C PRO A 437 -20.26 -13.70 9.49
N GLY A 438 -20.40 -12.72 8.61
CA GLY A 438 -19.36 -12.32 7.66
C GLY A 438 -18.18 -11.62 8.34
N LEU A 439 -17.17 -11.29 7.53
CA LEU A 439 -15.95 -10.61 7.96
C LEU A 439 -15.39 -9.76 6.82
N ILE A 440 -14.77 -8.62 7.16
CA ILE A 440 -13.92 -7.88 6.23
C ILE A 440 -12.55 -7.68 6.89
N LEU A 441 -11.49 -8.03 6.17
CA LEU A 441 -10.10 -7.73 6.51
C LEU A 441 -9.53 -6.80 5.44
N ILE A 442 -8.92 -5.71 5.88
CA ILE A 442 -8.34 -4.69 4.99
C ILE A 442 -6.87 -4.55 5.37
N GLU A 443 -5.98 -4.79 4.42
CA GLU A 443 -4.55 -4.54 4.57
C GLU A 443 -4.22 -3.26 3.79
N GLU A 444 -3.66 -2.27 4.47
CA GLU A 444 -3.28 -1.00 3.87
C GLU A 444 -1.80 -1.01 3.47
N TYR A 445 -1.51 -0.48 2.29
CA TYR A 445 -0.15 -0.32 1.76
C TYR A 445 0.05 1.11 1.25
N SER A 446 1.23 1.69 1.47
CA SER A 446 1.58 3.04 0.95
C SER A 446 2.09 3.07 -0.48
#